data_AF-A0A2G9UPD0-F1
#
_entry.id   AF-A0A2G9UPD0-F1
#
_cell.length_a   1.000
_cell.length_b   1.000
_cell.length_c   1.000
_cell.angle_alpha   90.00
_cell.angle_beta   90.00
_cell.angle_gamma   90.00
#
_symmetry.space_group_name_H-M   'P 1'
#
loop_
_entity.id
_entity.type
_entity.pdbx_description
1 polymer ?
#
loop_
_entity_poly.entity_id
_entity_poly.type
_entity_poly.pdbx_seq_one_letter_code
_entity_poly.pdbx_strand_id
1 'polypeptide(L)'
;MQASQDTLSKFVSQGFDTQEFEELKDRFLAWQSAALIFAIQQADFEKLAEIQKTYESLGRKDEFISIFRRVSINRLREFSSDGPSIQAIIDALYKELEFAFNHHHKVLRRFLDDDAASTVLSEAIQEGLTRVESLKTAIVELLHLLSDIFVHSEALFSHDVKKVVQQPIDKCLDNFLARLKSWEYGVDSQRRPRSLEDAIAVCSASGQLVFGLQEFKTMVSNVERKNFVLIKAHTSNLNLPTYFVAATLSPNIKSALKWNRGVCDFVMKSAIDRVVPKMTSKMEEIKTKASKDSRVANLPAFSTSPHEYITTTGQELLQLFHRWEQFFLDDNVVHSFYIALKKKFEGDELFKKTVADVANSVIASFVSSVGDPSSFSKDLAKQFYADTAVTFELGISFT
;
A
#
# COMPACT_ATOMS: atom_id res chain seq x y z
N MET A 1 9.51 -30.10 29.87
CA MET A 1 8.29 -30.37 29.07
C MET A 1 8.66 -30.75 27.64
N GLN A 2 9.36 -29.90 26.86
CA GLN A 2 9.85 -30.25 25.50
C GLN A 2 10.70 -31.54 25.48
N ALA A 3 11.75 -31.62 26.29
CA ALA A 3 12.60 -32.82 26.35
C ALA A 3 11.82 -34.10 26.76
N SER A 4 10.78 -33.94 27.57
CA SER A 4 9.89 -35.04 27.97
C SER A 4 9.01 -35.48 26.79
N GLN A 5 8.48 -34.53 26.00
CA GLN A 5 7.73 -34.79 24.78
C GLN A 5 8.61 -35.45 23.71
N ASP A 6 9.84 -34.98 23.50
CA ASP A 6 10.80 -35.53 22.54
C ASP A 6 11.26 -36.96 22.91
N THR A 7 11.19 -37.29 24.20
CA THR A 7 11.47 -38.64 24.68
C THR A 7 10.22 -39.52 24.51
N LEU A 8 9.05 -39.04 24.92
CA LEU A 8 7.79 -39.79 24.85
C LEU A 8 7.32 -40.07 23.42
N SER A 9 7.54 -39.13 22.49
CA SER A 9 7.21 -39.29 21.06
C SER A 9 7.98 -40.42 20.37
N LYS A 10 9.11 -40.85 20.94
CA LYS A 10 9.89 -42.01 20.45
C LYS A 10 9.29 -43.35 20.89
N PHE A 11 8.46 -43.37 21.94
CA PHE A 11 7.94 -44.60 22.55
C PHE A 11 6.42 -44.76 22.43
N VAL A 12 5.69 -43.71 22.05
CA VAL A 12 4.23 -43.74 21.90
C VAL A 12 3.86 -43.21 20.52
N SER A 13 3.26 -44.06 19.67
CA SER A 13 2.83 -43.70 18.30
C SER A 13 1.64 -42.73 18.27
N GLN A 14 0.95 -42.57 19.40
CA GLN A 14 -0.01 -41.51 19.72
C GLN A 14 0.57 -40.67 20.86
N GLY A 15 1.54 -39.80 20.57
CA GLY A 15 2.00 -38.82 21.56
C GLY A 15 0.88 -37.86 21.98
N PHE A 16 1.17 -37.02 22.99
CA PHE A 16 0.38 -35.81 23.28
C PHE A 16 -0.01 -35.10 21.99
N ASP A 17 -1.25 -34.60 21.87
CA ASP A 17 -1.71 -33.91 20.66
C ASP A 17 -0.70 -32.80 20.32
N THR A 18 0.02 -33.01 19.22
CA THR A 18 1.09 -32.12 18.77
C THR A 18 0.55 -30.71 18.57
N GLN A 19 -0.71 -30.55 18.19
CA GLN A 19 -1.31 -29.24 18.03
C GLN A 19 -1.51 -28.53 19.37
N GLU A 20 -2.10 -29.20 20.37
CA GLU A 20 -2.31 -28.61 21.70
C GLU A 20 -0.99 -28.19 22.37
N PHE A 21 0.06 -28.99 22.19
CA PHE A 21 1.37 -28.67 22.73
C PHE A 21 2.02 -27.46 22.06
N GLU A 22 1.89 -27.32 20.73
CA GLU A 22 2.36 -26.13 20.02
C GLU A 22 1.54 -24.88 20.43
N GLU A 23 0.22 -24.99 20.59
CA GLU A 23 -0.61 -23.89 21.10
C GLU A 23 -0.22 -23.45 22.53
N LEU A 24 0.15 -24.40 23.38
CA LEU A 24 0.64 -24.11 24.74
C LEU A 24 1.96 -23.34 24.70
N LYS A 25 2.87 -23.68 23.78
CA LYS A 25 4.11 -22.91 23.56
C LYS A 25 3.78 -21.49 23.12
N ASP A 26 2.91 -21.34 22.14
CA ASP A 26 2.56 -20.02 21.59
C ASP A 26 1.93 -19.12 22.66
N ARG A 27 1.03 -19.65 23.51
CA ARG A 27 0.45 -18.90 24.64
C ARG A 27 1.50 -18.50 25.67
N PHE A 28 2.41 -19.40 26.00
CA PHE A 28 3.50 -19.13 26.94
C PHE A 28 4.47 -18.07 26.40
N LEU A 29 4.83 -18.16 25.12
CA LEU A 29 5.72 -17.21 24.45
C LEU A 29 5.06 -15.85 24.25
N ALA A 30 3.75 -15.80 23.98
CA ALA A 30 2.99 -14.55 23.94
C ALA A 30 2.97 -13.82 25.30
N TRP A 31 2.97 -14.56 26.40
CA TRP A 31 3.12 -13.95 27.73
C TRP A 31 4.54 -13.41 27.96
N GLN A 32 5.56 -14.14 27.49
CA GLN A 32 6.97 -13.72 27.56
C GLN A 32 7.34 -12.61 26.59
N SER A 33 6.59 -12.41 25.50
CA SER A 33 6.96 -11.43 24.45
C SER A 33 6.99 -10.00 24.97
N ALA A 34 6.13 -9.64 25.94
CA ALA A 34 6.18 -8.32 26.57
C ALA A 34 7.49 -8.10 27.33
N ALA A 35 7.93 -9.11 28.12
CA ALA A 35 9.19 -9.06 28.84
C ALA A 35 10.40 -8.98 27.91
N LEU A 36 10.34 -9.68 26.76
CA LEU A 36 11.34 -9.61 25.71
C LEU A 36 11.42 -8.21 25.09
N ILE A 37 10.29 -7.61 24.74
CA ILE A 37 10.24 -6.24 24.19
C ILE A 37 10.90 -5.24 25.16
N PHE A 38 10.55 -5.29 26.44
CA PHE A 38 11.17 -4.43 27.46
C PHE A 38 12.68 -4.67 27.60
N ALA A 39 13.11 -5.92 27.59
CA ALA A 39 14.53 -6.27 27.70
C ALA A 39 15.33 -5.79 26.48
N ILE A 40 14.75 -5.84 25.27
CA ILE A 40 15.34 -5.29 24.04
C ILE A 40 15.49 -3.76 24.17
N GLN A 41 14.43 -3.08 24.59
CA GLN A 41 14.43 -1.62 24.72
C GLN A 41 15.46 -1.14 25.75
N GLN A 42 15.61 -1.85 26.87
CA GLN A 42 16.56 -1.50 27.94
C GLN A 42 17.99 -2.03 27.69
N ALA A 43 18.21 -2.82 26.64
CA ALA A 43 19.45 -3.56 26.40
C ALA A 43 19.90 -4.39 27.63
N ASP A 44 18.93 -5.04 28.29
CA ASP A 44 19.16 -5.90 29.44
C ASP A 44 19.68 -7.28 28.97
N PHE A 45 21.00 -7.40 28.83
CA PHE A 45 21.64 -8.58 28.26
C PHE A 45 21.45 -9.85 29.10
N GLU A 46 21.35 -9.72 30.42
CA GLU A 46 21.17 -10.87 31.31
C GLU A 46 19.78 -11.46 31.12
N LYS A 47 18.76 -10.61 31.13
CA LYS A 47 17.38 -11.01 30.89
C LYS A 47 17.15 -11.51 29.46
N LEU A 48 17.80 -10.90 28.47
CA LEU A 48 17.73 -11.37 27.08
C LEU A 48 18.33 -12.77 26.91
N ALA A 49 19.46 -13.07 27.57
CA ALA A 49 20.07 -14.39 27.51
C ALA A 49 19.19 -15.46 28.19
N GLU A 50 18.50 -15.11 29.27
CA GLU A 50 17.54 -15.99 29.94
C GLU A 50 16.32 -16.28 29.06
N ILE A 51 15.75 -15.24 28.46
CA ILE A 51 14.60 -15.37 27.55
C ILE A 51 15.02 -16.15 26.29
N GLN A 52 16.19 -15.90 25.71
CA GLN A 52 16.70 -16.64 24.56
C GLN A 52 16.78 -18.15 24.86
N LYS A 53 17.36 -18.53 26.00
CA LYS A 53 17.43 -19.96 26.41
C LYS A 53 16.05 -20.58 26.49
N THR A 54 15.05 -19.82 26.95
CA THR A 54 13.66 -20.26 27.00
C THR A 54 13.12 -20.52 25.59
N TYR A 55 13.29 -19.59 24.65
CA TYR A 55 12.87 -19.75 23.26
C TYR A 55 13.62 -20.89 22.55
N GLU A 56 14.93 -21.04 22.77
CA GLU A 56 15.73 -22.14 22.23
C GLU A 56 15.29 -23.50 22.77
N SER A 57 14.99 -23.59 24.07
CA SER A 57 14.50 -24.83 24.70
C SER A 57 13.13 -25.29 24.19
N LEU A 58 12.38 -24.38 23.55
CA LEU A 58 11.08 -24.66 22.92
C LEU A 58 11.17 -24.83 21.40
N GLY A 59 12.37 -24.71 20.82
CA GLY A 59 12.59 -24.80 19.38
C GLY A 59 12.07 -23.57 18.60
N ARG A 60 12.01 -22.40 19.25
CA ARG A 60 11.41 -21.15 18.70
C ARG A 60 12.42 -20.02 18.55
N LYS A 61 13.67 -20.34 18.22
CA LYS A 61 14.74 -19.34 18.05
C LYS A 61 14.39 -18.29 16.98
N ASP A 62 13.73 -18.67 15.90
CA ASP A 62 13.34 -17.74 14.84
C ASP A 62 12.28 -16.73 15.31
N GLU A 63 11.39 -17.12 16.22
CA GLU A 63 10.41 -16.20 16.80
C GLU A 63 11.07 -15.17 17.73
N PHE A 64 12.08 -15.59 18.49
CA PHE A 64 12.89 -14.68 19.29
C PHE A 64 13.52 -13.58 18.41
N ILE A 65 14.11 -13.96 17.27
CA ILE A 65 14.69 -13.00 16.30
C ILE A 65 13.60 -12.15 15.63
N SER A 66 12.45 -12.74 15.28
CA SER A 66 11.31 -12.03 14.68
C SER A 66 10.78 -10.90 15.56
N ILE A 67 10.87 -11.03 16.89
CA ILE A 67 10.46 -9.99 17.83
C ILE A 67 11.37 -8.76 17.73
N PHE A 68 12.68 -8.91 17.51
CA PHE A 68 13.58 -7.77 17.27
C PHE A 68 13.20 -6.98 16.01
N ARG A 69 12.82 -7.69 14.94
CA ARG A 69 12.30 -7.08 13.71
C ARG A 69 11.03 -6.29 14.02
N ARG A 70 10.08 -6.87 14.75
CA ARG A 70 8.82 -6.19 15.13
C ARG A 70 9.04 -4.95 16.00
N VAL A 71 9.93 -5.01 16.98
CA VAL A 71 10.25 -3.86 17.85
C VAL A 71 10.85 -2.72 17.03
N SER A 72 11.78 -3.04 16.12
CA SER A 72 12.42 -2.04 15.25
C SER A 72 11.42 -1.41 14.28
N ILE A 73 10.53 -2.22 13.69
CA ILE A 73 9.45 -1.76 12.80
C ILE A 73 8.49 -0.84 13.56
N ASN A 74 8.01 -1.25 14.74
CA ASN A 74 7.02 -0.50 15.49
C ASN A 74 7.59 0.84 15.97
N ARG A 75 8.85 0.89 16.37
CA ARG A 75 9.50 2.15 16.77
C ARG A 75 9.55 3.17 15.64
N LEU A 76 9.85 2.73 14.42
CA LEU A 76 9.83 3.60 13.24
C LEU A 76 8.41 3.96 12.78
N ARG A 77 7.42 3.08 13.04
CA ARG A 77 6.01 3.38 12.77
C ARG A 77 5.45 4.43 13.74
N GLU A 78 5.90 4.40 14.98
CA GLU A 78 5.47 5.35 16.03
C GLU A 78 6.28 6.65 15.98
N PHE A 79 7.26 6.78 15.08
CA PHE A 79 8.01 8.01 14.90
C PHE A 79 7.08 9.13 14.43
N SER A 80 7.03 10.18 15.25
CA SER A 80 6.39 11.45 14.94
C SER A 80 7.32 12.57 15.42
N SER A 81 7.43 13.63 14.63
CA SER A 81 8.28 14.77 14.97
C SER A 81 7.57 16.07 14.62
N ASP A 82 7.25 16.85 15.65
CA ASP A 82 6.80 18.23 15.51
C ASP A 82 8.04 19.16 15.50
N GLY A 83 8.75 19.19 14.37
CA GLY A 83 9.93 20.04 14.19
C GLY A 83 9.56 21.44 13.67
N PRO A 84 10.20 22.52 14.17
CA PRO A 84 9.97 23.87 13.64
C PRO A 84 10.59 24.09 12.24
N SER A 85 11.36 23.11 11.74
CA SER A 85 11.97 23.10 10.41
C SER A 85 12.17 21.67 9.90
N ILE A 86 12.23 21.50 8.58
CA ILE A 86 12.49 20.21 7.93
C ILE A 86 13.83 19.61 8.39
N GLN A 87 14.85 20.45 8.57
CA GLN A 87 16.15 19.98 9.09
C GLN A 87 15.98 19.37 10.49
N ALA A 88 15.15 19.94 11.36
CA ALA A 88 14.89 19.37 12.68
C ALA A 88 14.17 18.02 12.60
N ILE A 89 13.28 17.83 11.63
CA ILE A 89 12.58 16.56 11.39
C ILE A 89 13.54 15.51 10.81
N ILE A 90 14.37 15.88 9.83
CA ILE A 90 15.42 15.01 9.26
C ILE A 90 16.43 14.62 10.34
N ASP A 91 16.85 15.56 11.18
CA ASP A 91 17.76 15.29 12.29
C ASP A 91 17.11 14.35 13.32
N ALA A 92 15.81 14.51 13.58
CA ALA A 92 15.06 13.62 14.46
C ALA A 92 14.94 12.21 13.86
N LEU A 93 14.61 12.09 12.58
CA LEU A 93 14.54 10.81 11.87
C LEU A 93 15.92 10.14 11.81
N TYR A 94 16.97 10.89 11.50
CA TYR A 94 18.34 10.38 11.47
C TYR A 94 18.77 9.87 12.83
N LYS A 95 18.49 10.62 13.91
CA LYS A 95 18.74 10.17 15.28
C LYS A 95 17.97 8.89 15.61
N GLU A 96 16.75 8.75 15.09
CA GLU A 96 15.93 7.59 15.38
C GLU A 96 16.31 6.35 14.58
N LEU A 97 16.77 6.54 13.34
CA LEU A 97 17.41 5.50 12.54
C LEU A 97 18.76 5.09 13.13
N GLU A 98 19.57 6.06 13.56
CA GLU A 98 20.84 5.83 14.24
C GLU A 98 20.63 5.08 15.56
N PHE A 99 19.62 5.46 16.33
CA PHE A 99 19.23 4.75 17.54
C PHE A 99 18.77 3.33 17.22
N ALA A 100 17.79 3.15 16.33
CA ALA A 100 17.26 1.84 15.97
C ALA A 100 18.35 0.91 15.43
N PHE A 101 19.27 1.44 14.61
CA PHE A 101 20.39 0.67 14.08
C PHE A 101 21.42 0.40 15.18
N ASN A 102 22.05 1.42 15.77
CA ASN A 102 23.16 1.21 16.71
C ASN A 102 22.74 0.49 17.99
N HIS A 103 21.57 0.82 18.55
CA HIS A 103 21.07 0.23 19.79
C HIS A 103 20.65 -1.22 19.56
N HIS A 104 19.76 -1.49 18.61
CA HIS A 104 19.30 -2.86 18.38
C HIS A 104 20.38 -3.73 17.74
N HIS A 105 21.32 -3.18 16.95
CA HIS A 105 22.45 -3.93 16.38
C HIS A 105 23.41 -4.39 17.48
N LYS A 106 23.74 -3.49 18.41
CA LYS A 106 24.56 -3.82 19.59
C LYS A 106 23.96 -4.95 20.42
N VAL A 107 22.63 -5.03 20.47
CA VAL A 107 21.92 -6.11 21.16
C VAL A 107 21.88 -7.38 20.32
N LEU A 108 21.50 -7.30 19.04
CA LEU A 108 21.36 -8.45 18.14
C LEU A 108 22.68 -9.19 17.88
N ARG A 109 23.81 -8.48 17.77
CA ARG A 109 25.15 -9.08 17.57
C ARG A 109 25.63 -9.96 18.74
N ARG A 110 24.88 -9.99 19.86
CA ARG A 110 25.11 -10.95 20.95
C ARG A 110 24.52 -12.33 20.66
N PHE A 111 23.59 -12.39 19.71
CA PHE A 111 22.77 -13.57 19.40
C PHE A 111 22.94 -14.06 17.97
N LEU A 112 23.31 -13.14 17.07
CA LEU A 112 23.61 -13.38 15.66
C LEU A 112 25.03 -12.90 15.35
N ASP A 113 25.60 -13.39 14.26
CA ASP A 113 26.78 -12.77 13.65
C ASP A 113 26.45 -11.38 13.10
N ASP A 114 27.50 -10.62 12.81
CA ASP A 114 27.40 -9.19 12.45
C ASP A 114 26.62 -8.97 11.15
N ASP A 115 26.80 -9.86 10.16
CA ASP A 115 26.12 -9.78 8.86
C ASP A 115 24.63 -10.13 9.00
N ALA A 116 24.31 -11.18 9.76
CA ALA A 116 22.93 -11.57 10.04
C ALA A 116 22.18 -10.51 10.87
N ALA A 117 22.80 -9.94 11.90
CA ALA A 117 22.23 -8.85 12.70
C ALA A 117 21.95 -7.61 11.84
N SER A 118 22.89 -7.23 10.98
CA SER A 118 22.76 -6.09 10.06
C SER A 118 21.64 -6.32 9.05
N THR A 119 21.51 -7.53 8.53
CA THR A 119 20.46 -7.90 7.56
C THR A 119 19.07 -7.79 8.19
N VAL A 120 18.87 -8.38 9.37
CA VAL A 120 17.58 -8.33 10.09
C VAL A 120 17.15 -6.90 10.37
N LEU A 121 18.08 -6.04 10.79
CA LEU A 121 17.77 -4.63 11.07
C LEU A 121 17.54 -3.82 9.81
N SER A 122 18.34 -4.03 8.76
CA SER A 122 18.16 -3.32 7.49
C SER A 122 16.80 -3.64 6.88
N GLU A 123 16.37 -4.91 6.92
CA GLU A 123 15.02 -5.31 6.50
C GLU A 123 13.94 -4.71 7.40
N ALA A 124 14.13 -4.70 8.72
CA ALA A 124 13.18 -4.12 9.66
C ALA A 124 13.02 -2.61 9.48
N ILE A 125 14.13 -1.90 9.25
CA ILE A 125 14.15 -0.46 8.99
C ILE A 125 13.49 -0.18 7.65
N GLN A 126 13.87 -0.91 6.60
CA GLN A 126 13.23 -0.79 5.30
C GLN A 126 11.73 -1.05 5.42
N GLU A 127 11.31 -2.09 6.15
CA GLU A 127 9.90 -2.41 6.37
C GLU A 127 9.15 -1.32 7.14
N GLY A 128 9.75 -0.81 8.23
CA GLY A 128 9.20 0.30 9.02
C GLY A 128 9.01 1.57 8.20
N LEU A 129 10.02 1.90 7.40
CA LEU A 129 9.99 3.03 6.44
C LEU A 129 9.13 2.76 5.21
N THR A 130 8.78 1.51 4.90
CA THR A 130 7.90 1.18 3.77
C THR A 130 6.40 1.23 4.09
N ARG A 131 5.98 1.66 5.28
CA ARG A 131 4.55 1.92 5.54
C ARG A 131 4.14 3.34 5.11
N VAL A 132 2.99 3.38 4.44
CA VAL A 132 2.48 4.44 3.56
C VAL A 132 2.25 5.81 4.22
N GLU A 133 2.19 5.89 5.55
CA GLU A 133 2.13 7.18 6.26
C GLU A 133 3.45 7.95 6.14
N SER A 134 4.58 7.26 6.21
CA SER A 134 5.89 7.88 5.94
C SER A 134 6.03 8.37 4.49
N LEU A 135 5.31 7.75 3.55
CA LEU A 135 5.26 8.21 2.16
C LEU A 135 4.47 9.53 2.03
N LYS A 136 3.31 9.65 2.69
CA LYS A 136 2.56 10.91 2.76
C LYS A 136 3.42 12.01 3.40
N THR A 137 4.06 11.72 4.53
CA THR A 137 4.97 12.66 5.20
C THR A 137 6.16 13.05 4.32
N ALA A 138 6.83 12.10 3.68
CA ALA A 138 7.95 12.37 2.77
C ALA A 138 7.53 13.20 1.54
N ILE A 139 6.31 13.00 1.03
CA ILE A 139 5.74 13.81 -0.06
C ILE A 139 5.50 15.25 0.42
N VAL A 140 4.91 15.43 1.60
CA VAL A 140 4.68 16.75 2.20
C VAL A 140 6.00 17.48 2.42
N GLU A 141 6.99 16.81 3.02
CA GLU A 141 8.33 17.36 3.25
C GLU A 141 9.04 17.75 1.95
N LEU A 142 8.94 16.91 0.91
CA LEU A 142 9.51 17.24 -0.40
C LEU A 142 8.86 18.50 -1.00
N LEU A 143 7.53 18.62 -0.91
CA LEU A 143 6.80 19.77 -1.42
C LEU A 143 7.17 21.07 -0.69
N HIS A 144 7.33 21.00 0.63
CA HIS A 144 7.84 22.12 1.41
C HIS A 144 9.29 22.46 1.04
N LEU A 145 10.17 21.47 0.92
CA LEU A 145 11.56 21.67 0.53
C LEU A 145 11.68 22.36 -0.84
N LEU A 146 10.90 21.91 -1.83
CA LEU A 146 10.87 22.53 -3.16
C LEU A 146 10.41 23.99 -3.08
N SER A 147 9.40 24.26 -2.25
CA SER A 147 8.88 25.61 -2.04
C SER A 147 9.90 26.52 -1.37
N ASP A 148 10.56 26.04 -0.31
CA ASP A 148 11.58 26.79 0.42
C ASP A 148 12.81 27.08 -0.44
N ILE A 149 13.31 26.07 -1.18
CA ILE A 149 14.43 26.24 -2.12
C ILE A 149 14.08 27.32 -3.15
N PHE A 150 12.85 27.30 -3.67
CA PHE A 150 12.43 28.28 -4.65
C PHE A 150 12.35 29.69 -4.06
N VAL A 151 11.71 29.86 -2.89
CA VAL A 151 11.59 31.17 -2.22
C VAL A 151 12.95 31.76 -1.85
N HIS A 152 13.85 30.96 -1.29
CA HIS A 152 15.21 31.42 -0.95
C HIS A 152 16.03 31.75 -2.20
N SER A 153 15.90 30.94 -3.25
CA SER A 153 16.59 31.21 -4.52
C SER A 153 16.01 32.44 -5.23
N GLU A 154 14.71 32.71 -5.10
CA GLU A 154 14.09 33.93 -5.61
C GLU A 154 14.67 35.15 -4.89
N ALA A 155 14.78 35.10 -3.57
CA ALA A 155 15.36 36.20 -2.79
C ALA A 155 16.82 36.51 -3.19
N LEU A 156 17.61 35.48 -3.53
CA LEU A 156 19.02 35.63 -3.88
C LEU A 156 19.26 35.99 -5.35
N PHE A 157 18.51 35.37 -6.26
CA PHE A 157 18.77 35.45 -7.70
C PHE A 157 17.72 36.28 -8.47
N SER A 158 16.65 36.72 -7.80
CA SER A 158 15.59 37.57 -8.34
C SER A 158 15.11 37.10 -9.72
N HIS A 159 15.43 37.83 -10.78
CA HIS A 159 15.01 37.53 -12.16
C HIS A 159 15.72 36.33 -12.79
N ASP A 160 16.90 35.95 -12.28
CA ASP A 160 17.68 34.82 -12.79
C ASP A 160 17.42 33.50 -12.04
N VAL A 161 16.56 33.51 -11.00
CA VAL A 161 16.22 32.32 -10.19
C VAL A 161 15.93 31.10 -11.05
N LYS A 162 15.27 31.30 -12.20
CA LYS A 162 14.96 30.26 -13.17
C LYS A 162 16.16 29.45 -13.64
N LYS A 163 17.22 30.14 -14.07
CA LYS A 163 18.41 29.51 -14.67
C LYS A 163 19.13 28.64 -13.64
N VAL A 164 18.95 28.97 -12.35
CA VAL A 164 19.61 28.30 -11.24
C VAL A 164 18.79 27.11 -10.75
N VAL A 165 17.47 27.24 -10.61
CA VAL A 165 16.65 26.24 -9.88
C VAL A 165 15.94 25.21 -10.76
N GLN A 166 15.70 25.49 -12.05
CA GLN A 166 14.89 24.62 -12.90
C GLN A 166 15.48 23.21 -13.03
N GLN A 167 16.75 23.10 -13.44
CA GLN A 167 17.40 21.81 -13.65
C GLN A 167 17.55 21.01 -12.34
N PRO A 168 17.96 21.60 -11.20
CA PRO A 168 17.97 20.90 -9.91
C PRO A 168 16.59 20.38 -9.48
N ILE A 169 15.54 21.19 -9.63
CA ILE A 169 14.17 20.81 -9.27
C ILE A 169 13.69 19.64 -10.14
N ASP A 170 13.84 19.75 -11.47
CA ASP A 170 13.41 18.68 -12.39
C ASP A 170 14.16 17.37 -12.10
N LYS A 171 15.47 17.44 -11.84
CA LYS A 171 16.28 16.26 -11.50
C LYS A 171 15.90 15.67 -10.14
N CYS A 172 15.57 16.50 -9.15
CA CYS A 172 15.08 16.08 -7.84
C CYS A 172 13.76 15.30 -7.99
N LEU A 173 12.81 15.85 -8.75
CA LEU A 173 11.52 15.23 -9.03
C LEU A 173 11.69 13.91 -9.78
N ASP A 174 12.53 13.86 -10.81
CA ASP A 174 12.79 12.63 -11.56
C ASP A 174 13.42 11.53 -10.69
N ASN A 175 14.38 11.89 -9.84
CA ASN A 175 15.01 10.95 -8.90
C ASN A 175 14.01 10.42 -7.86
N PHE A 176 13.17 11.31 -7.32
CA PHE A 176 12.14 10.94 -6.37
C PHE A 176 11.12 10.00 -7.00
N LEU A 177 10.62 10.33 -8.19
CA LEU A 177 9.66 9.51 -8.93
C LEU A 177 10.26 8.18 -9.40
N ALA A 178 11.55 8.12 -9.71
CA ALA A 178 12.22 6.85 -10.01
C ALA A 178 12.22 5.92 -8.78
N ARG A 179 12.43 6.47 -7.58
CA ARG A 179 12.31 5.72 -6.32
C ARG A 179 10.85 5.31 -6.07
N LEU A 180 9.87 6.17 -6.34
CA LEU A 180 8.45 5.80 -6.21
C LEU A 180 7.99 4.76 -7.24
N LYS A 181 8.59 4.73 -8.44
CA LYS A 181 8.35 3.63 -9.38
C LYS A 181 8.89 2.30 -8.85
N SER A 182 10.03 2.29 -8.16
CA SER A 182 10.45 1.05 -7.49
C SER A 182 9.48 0.57 -6.41
N TRP A 183 8.62 1.45 -5.88
CA TRP A 183 7.48 1.03 -5.06
C TRP A 183 6.38 0.35 -5.89
N GLU A 184 6.07 0.84 -7.10
CA GLU A 184 5.14 0.18 -8.02
C GLU A 184 5.57 -1.27 -8.33
N TYR A 185 6.89 -1.52 -8.49
CA TYR A 185 7.47 -2.84 -8.78
C TYR A 185 7.91 -3.65 -7.55
N GLY A 186 7.97 -3.03 -6.37
CA GLY A 186 8.52 -3.59 -5.11
C GLY A 186 7.68 -4.68 -4.45
N VAL A 187 6.95 -5.47 -5.25
CA VAL A 187 6.12 -6.62 -4.87
C VAL A 187 6.73 -7.93 -5.41
N ASP A 188 7.64 -7.86 -6.39
CA ASP A 188 8.20 -9.06 -7.02
C ASP A 188 9.29 -9.75 -6.19
N SER A 189 10.00 -9.05 -5.30
CA SER A 189 11.06 -9.66 -4.50
C SER A 189 10.56 -10.51 -3.33
N GLN A 190 9.33 -10.28 -2.83
CA GLN A 190 8.78 -11.01 -1.67
C GLN A 190 7.56 -11.89 -1.97
N ARG A 191 7.12 -12.02 -3.24
CA ARG A 191 6.00 -12.87 -3.68
C ARG A 191 4.68 -12.68 -2.91
N ARG A 192 4.49 -11.60 -2.16
CA ARG A 192 3.23 -11.29 -1.45
C ARG A 192 2.52 -10.16 -2.18
N PRO A 193 1.31 -10.37 -2.74
CA PRO A 193 0.54 -9.29 -3.33
C PRO A 193 0.23 -8.22 -2.27
N ARG A 194 0.37 -6.93 -2.61
CA ARG A 194 0.02 -5.82 -1.72
C ARG A 194 -1.46 -5.87 -1.37
N SER A 195 -1.81 -5.43 -0.17
CA SER A 195 -3.21 -5.27 0.21
C SER A 195 -3.86 -4.13 -0.59
N LEU A 196 -5.18 -4.18 -0.78
CA LEU A 196 -5.92 -3.09 -1.41
C LEU A 196 -5.80 -1.80 -0.58
N GLU A 197 -5.76 -1.95 0.75
CA GLU A 197 -5.61 -0.88 1.71
C GLU A 197 -4.28 -0.13 1.50
N ASP A 198 -3.18 -0.87 1.28
CA ASP A 198 -1.88 -0.27 0.93
C ASP A 198 -1.92 0.42 -0.44
N ALA A 199 -2.56 -0.20 -1.43
CA ALA A 199 -2.69 0.38 -2.78
C ALA A 199 -3.44 1.72 -2.75
N ILE A 200 -4.50 1.81 -1.94
CA ILE A 200 -5.30 3.01 -1.79
C ILE A 200 -4.57 4.09 -1.00
N ALA A 201 -3.82 3.72 0.03
CA ALA A 201 -2.99 4.67 0.75
C ALA A 201 -1.92 5.29 -0.18
N VAL A 202 -1.34 4.51 -1.09
CA VAL A 202 -0.41 5.02 -2.13
C VAL A 202 -1.16 5.91 -3.14
N CYS A 203 -2.39 5.59 -3.48
CA CYS A 203 -3.26 6.42 -4.34
C CYS A 203 -3.59 7.78 -3.71
N SER A 204 -3.85 7.79 -2.40
CA SER A 204 -4.02 9.02 -1.62
C SER A 204 -2.74 9.85 -1.65
N ALA A 205 -1.59 9.23 -1.35
CA ALA A 205 -0.29 9.87 -1.41
C ALA A 205 0.04 10.43 -2.80
N SER A 206 -0.32 9.71 -3.88
CA SER A 206 -0.09 10.19 -5.25
C SER A 206 -0.94 11.41 -5.60
N GLY A 207 -2.20 11.45 -5.13
CA GLY A 207 -3.06 12.62 -5.28
C GLY A 207 -2.46 13.85 -4.60
N GLN A 208 -1.99 13.67 -3.35
CA GLN A 208 -1.35 14.73 -2.59
C GLN A 208 -0.08 15.27 -3.26
N LEU A 209 0.77 14.38 -3.79
CA LEU A 209 1.98 14.78 -4.53
C LEU A 209 1.61 15.63 -5.75
N VAL A 210 0.66 15.17 -6.57
CA VAL A 210 0.33 15.89 -7.79
C VAL A 210 -0.34 17.23 -7.47
N PHE A 211 -1.22 17.28 -6.47
CA PHE A 211 -1.83 18.52 -6.00
C PHE A 211 -0.75 19.53 -5.59
N GLY A 212 0.15 19.13 -4.69
CA GLY A 212 1.23 20.00 -4.22
C GLY A 212 2.17 20.44 -5.34
N LEU A 213 2.46 19.57 -6.33
CA LEU A 213 3.26 19.97 -7.49
C LEU A 213 2.52 20.97 -8.41
N GLN A 214 1.19 20.91 -8.48
CA GLN A 214 0.37 21.91 -9.19
C GLN A 214 0.35 23.25 -8.45
N GLU A 215 0.25 23.24 -7.11
CA GLU A 215 0.37 24.43 -6.29
C GLU A 215 1.76 25.07 -6.42
N PHE A 216 2.81 24.25 -6.33
CA PHE A 216 4.19 24.68 -6.54
C PHE A 216 4.37 25.33 -7.93
N LYS A 217 3.87 24.68 -8.99
CA LYS A 217 3.89 25.24 -10.35
C LYS A 217 3.14 26.58 -10.44
N THR A 218 2.03 26.72 -9.71
CA THR A 218 1.25 27.97 -9.67
C THR A 218 2.00 29.08 -8.94
N MET A 219 2.64 28.75 -7.81
CA MET A 219 3.49 29.67 -7.05
C MET A 219 4.62 30.22 -7.92
N VAL A 220 5.35 29.33 -8.59
CA VAL A 220 6.39 29.69 -9.57
C VAL A 220 5.82 30.64 -10.64
N SER A 221 4.69 30.29 -11.26
CA SER A 221 4.06 31.09 -12.31
C SER A 221 3.61 32.49 -11.83
N ASN A 222 3.25 32.63 -10.56
CA ASN A 222 2.85 33.91 -9.97
C ASN A 222 4.04 34.85 -9.75
N VAL A 223 5.21 34.30 -9.37
CA VAL A 223 6.47 35.07 -9.28
C VAL A 223 6.87 35.59 -10.66
N GLU A 224 6.72 34.77 -11.70
CA GLU A 224 6.98 35.22 -13.08
C GLU A 224 6.09 36.39 -13.49
N ARG A 225 4.79 36.33 -13.16
CA ARG A 225 3.86 37.44 -13.43
C ARG A 225 4.27 38.72 -12.70
N LYS A 226 4.66 38.64 -11.42
CA LYS A 226 5.14 39.80 -10.65
C LYS A 226 6.39 40.41 -11.29
N ASN A 227 7.37 39.59 -11.65
CA ASN A 227 8.62 40.03 -12.28
C ASN A 227 8.37 40.68 -13.65
N PHE A 228 7.45 40.13 -14.45
CA PHE A 228 7.07 40.70 -15.75
C PHE A 228 6.41 42.09 -15.60
N VAL A 229 5.53 42.27 -14.61
CA VAL A 229 4.90 43.57 -14.32
C VAL A 229 5.94 44.60 -13.86
N LEU A 230 6.89 44.21 -13.01
CA LEU A 230 7.96 45.08 -12.51
C LEU A 230 8.89 45.55 -13.64
N ILE A 231 9.30 44.64 -14.52
CA ILE A 231 10.12 44.95 -15.69
C ILE A 231 9.36 45.88 -16.66
N LYS A 232 8.06 45.66 -16.87
CA LYS A 232 7.22 46.51 -17.72
C LYS A 232 7.08 47.93 -17.17
N ALA A 233 6.94 48.08 -15.85
CA ALA A 233 6.90 49.39 -15.19
C ALA A 233 8.24 50.15 -15.26
N HIS A 234 9.36 49.42 -15.20
CA HIS A 234 10.69 50.02 -15.32
C HIS A 234 11.04 50.40 -16.78
N THR A 235 10.62 49.58 -17.75
CA THR A 235 10.87 49.81 -19.18
C THR A 235 9.89 50.81 -19.81
N SER A 236 8.70 51.04 -19.25
CA SER A 236 7.82 52.13 -19.72
C SER A 236 8.41 53.55 -19.54
N ASN A 237 9.46 53.71 -18.72
CA ASN A 237 10.21 54.96 -18.59
C ASN A 237 11.36 55.12 -19.61
N LEU A 238 11.68 54.08 -20.38
CA LEU A 238 12.77 54.05 -21.35
C LEU A 238 12.24 53.42 -22.64
N ASN A 239 11.96 54.24 -23.67
CA ASN A 239 11.46 53.83 -25.00
C ASN A 239 12.36 52.77 -25.68
N LEU A 240 12.30 51.51 -25.25
CA LEU A 240 13.07 50.39 -25.78
C LEU A 240 12.12 49.30 -26.32
N PRO A 241 12.42 48.71 -27.50
CA PRO A 241 11.54 47.74 -28.13
C PRO A 241 11.45 46.46 -27.28
N THR A 242 10.23 46.09 -26.89
CA THR A 242 9.96 44.95 -26.01
C THR A 242 9.96 43.64 -26.80
N TYR A 243 11.12 43.02 -26.97
CA TYR A 243 11.24 41.64 -27.47
C TYR A 243 11.81 40.74 -26.37
N PHE A 244 11.03 40.46 -25.33
CA PHE A 244 11.35 39.42 -24.36
C PHE A 244 10.28 38.33 -24.40
N VAL A 245 10.59 37.25 -25.12
CA VAL A 245 9.90 35.96 -24.96
C VAL A 245 10.41 35.37 -23.66
N ALA A 246 9.77 35.74 -22.55
CA ALA A 246 10.07 35.15 -21.25
C ALA A 246 9.66 33.67 -21.29
N ALA A 247 10.64 32.78 -21.43
CA ALA A 247 10.42 31.36 -21.25
C ALA A 247 9.86 31.16 -19.84
N THR A 248 8.67 30.57 -19.73
CA THR A 248 8.01 30.26 -18.45
C THR A 248 8.68 29.08 -17.75
N LEU A 249 8.80 29.14 -16.44
CA LEU A 249 9.34 28.13 -15.54
C LEU A 249 8.17 27.20 -15.24
N SER A 250 8.17 26.05 -15.90
CA SER A 250 7.14 25.03 -15.72
C SER A 250 7.81 23.75 -15.24
N PRO A 251 7.83 23.48 -13.91
CA PRO A 251 8.29 22.19 -13.39
C PRO A 251 7.63 21.06 -14.18
N ASN A 252 8.43 20.09 -14.65
CA ASN A 252 7.92 19.03 -15.50
C ASN A 252 7.16 17.97 -14.68
N ILE A 253 5.90 18.25 -14.36
CA ILE A 253 5.06 17.34 -13.58
C ILE A 253 4.53 16.13 -14.36
N LYS A 254 4.88 15.96 -15.65
CA LYS A 254 4.36 14.87 -16.49
C LYS A 254 4.67 13.49 -15.92
N SER A 255 5.86 13.33 -15.34
CA SER A 255 6.28 12.07 -14.72
C SER A 255 5.41 11.73 -13.51
N ALA A 256 5.08 12.72 -12.66
CA ALA A 256 4.19 12.56 -11.51
C ALA A 256 2.75 12.24 -11.94
N LEU A 257 2.24 12.92 -12.96
CA LEU A 257 0.93 12.64 -13.55
C LEU A 257 0.82 11.21 -14.10
N LYS A 258 1.87 10.74 -14.78
CA LYS A 258 1.94 9.37 -15.30
C LYS A 258 1.97 8.34 -14.17
N TRP A 259 2.75 8.60 -13.12
CA TRP A 259 2.83 7.72 -11.95
C TRP A 259 1.48 7.64 -11.23
N ASN A 260 0.84 8.77 -10.95
CA ASN A 260 -0.49 8.84 -10.34
C ASN A 260 -1.52 8.00 -11.11
N ARG A 261 -1.53 8.09 -12.44
CA ARG A 261 -2.42 7.26 -13.26
C ARG A 261 -2.14 5.76 -13.08
N GLY A 262 -0.87 5.34 -13.10
CA GLY A 262 -0.51 3.94 -12.87
C GLY A 262 -0.98 3.42 -11.51
N VAL A 263 -0.89 4.25 -10.47
CA VAL A 263 -1.39 3.92 -9.13
C VAL A 263 -2.91 3.78 -9.11
N CYS A 264 -3.66 4.71 -9.72
CA CYS A 264 -5.13 4.59 -9.82
C CYS A 264 -5.54 3.32 -10.59
N ASP A 265 -4.89 3.03 -11.72
CA ASP A 265 -5.15 1.84 -12.52
C ASP A 265 -4.85 0.55 -11.71
N PHE A 266 -3.79 0.57 -10.91
CA PHE A 266 -3.44 -0.54 -10.02
C PHE A 266 -4.47 -0.76 -8.91
N VAL A 267 -5.03 0.30 -8.33
CA VAL A 267 -6.11 0.19 -7.33
C VAL A 267 -7.33 -0.49 -7.94
N MET A 268 -7.76 -0.04 -9.12
CA MET A 268 -8.90 -0.62 -9.85
C MET A 268 -8.66 -2.11 -10.16
N LYS A 269 -7.47 -2.43 -10.68
CA LYS A 269 -7.09 -3.81 -11.00
C LYS A 269 -7.03 -4.68 -9.76
N SER A 270 -6.42 -4.21 -8.67
CA SER A 270 -6.28 -4.97 -7.41
C SER A 270 -7.63 -5.32 -6.78
N ALA A 271 -8.63 -4.45 -6.93
CA ALA A 271 -9.98 -4.71 -6.48
C ALA A 271 -10.65 -5.84 -7.30
N ILE A 272 -10.49 -5.82 -8.62
CA ILE A 272 -10.99 -6.87 -9.52
C ILE A 272 -10.28 -8.21 -9.21
N ASP A 273 -8.96 -8.19 -9.09
CA ASP A 273 -8.13 -9.37 -8.83
C ASP A 273 -8.38 -9.99 -7.44
N ARG A 274 -9.02 -9.27 -6.50
CA ARG A 274 -9.44 -9.84 -5.20
C ARG A 274 -10.69 -10.73 -5.31
N VAL A 275 -11.60 -10.41 -6.22
CA VAL A 275 -12.93 -11.03 -6.31
C VAL A 275 -12.98 -12.07 -7.43
N VAL A 276 -12.50 -11.70 -8.63
CA VAL A 276 -12.63 -12.51 -9.84
C VAL A 276 -11.97 -13.90 -9.74
N PRO A 277 -10.73 -14.06 -9.24
CA PRO A 277 -10.09 -15.37 -9.20
C PRO A 277 -10.78 -16.38 -8.29
N LYS A 278 -11.31 -15.94 -7.14
CA LYS A 278 -12.04 -16.81 -6.21
C LYS A 278 -13.35 -17.31 -6.83
N MET A 279 -14.11 -16.39 -7.44
CA MET A 279 -15.33 -16.72 -8.16
C MET A 279 -15.04 -17.72 -9.29
N THR A 280 -14.05 -17.42 -10.13
CA THR A 280 -13.65 -18.26 -11.26
C THR A 280 -13.21 -19.65 -10.80
N SER A 281 -12.39 -19.75 -9.75
CA SER A 281 -11.95 -21.04 -9.17
C SER A 281 -13.14 -21.88 -8.70
N LYS A 282 -14.12 -21.29 -8.03
CA LYS A 282 -15.32 -22.01 -7.56
C LYS A 282 -16.23 -22.44 -8.70
N MET A 283 -16.35 -21.64 -9.75
CA MET A 283 -17.10 -22.03 -10.96
C MET A 283 -16.44 -23.23 -11.67
N GLU A 284 -15.11 -23.25 -11.79
CA GLU A 284 -14.39 -24.39 -12.36
C GLU A 284 -14.47 -25.66 -11.49
N GLU A 285 -14.46 -25.53 -10.16
CA GLU A 285 -14.74 -26.65 -9.25
C GLU A 285 -16.14 -27.26 -9.49
N ILE A 286 -17.17 -26.43 -9.73
CA ILE A 286 -18.53 -26.90 -9.99
C ILE A 286 -18.62 -27.60 -11.35
N LYS A 287 -18.04 -27.01 -12.41
CA LYS A 287 -18.00 -27.64 -13.73
C LYS A 287 -17.31 -29.01 -13.71
N THR A 288 -16.20 -29.10 -12.98
CA THR A 288 -15.43 -30.35 -12.87
C THR A 288 -16.12 -31.41 -12.01
N LYS A 289 -16.86 -31.02 -10.96
CA LYS A 289 -17.69 -31.93 -10.14
C LYS A 289 -18.94 -32.41 -10.89
N ALA A 290 -19.62 -31.53 -11.63
CA ALA A 290 -20.78 -31.88 -12.44
C ALA A 290 -20.43 -32.86 -13.59
N SER A 291 -19.17 -32.86 -14.06
CA SER A 291 -18.67 -33.85 -15.01
C SER A 291 -18.42 -35.24 -14.39
N LYS A 292 -18.34 -35.37 -13.05
CA LYS A 292 -17.99 -36.63 -12.36
C LYS A 292 -19.19 -37.32 -11.72
N ASP A 293 -20.18 -36.58 -11.23
CA ASP A 293 -21.38 -37.14 -10.61
C ASP A 293 -22.57 -37.17 -11.59
N SER A 294 -22.67 -38.26 -12.36
CA SER A 294 -23.80 -38.51 -13.27
C SER A 294 -24.97 -39.28 -12.62
N ARG A 295 -25.13 -39.27 -11.29
CA ARG A 295 -26.21 -40.03 -10.64
C ARG A 295 -26.92 -39.30 -9.50
N VAL A 296 -28.24 -39.44 -9.55
CA VAL A 296 -29.31 -39.14 -8.57
C VAL A 296 -29.91 -37.72 -8.72
N ALA A 297 -30.97 -37.52 -9.52
CA ALA A 297 -32.38 -37.93 -9.45
C ALA A 297 -33.32 -36.93 -8.72
N ASN A 298 -34.22 -36.37 -9.53
CA ASN A 298 -35.61 -36.00 -9.25
C ASN A 298 -35.95 -35.15 -8.01
N LEU A 299 -35.95 -33.83 -8.16
CA LEU A 299 -36.97 -32.94 -7.55
C LEU A 299 -37.19 -31.69 -8.43
N PRO A 300 -38.44 -31.22 -8.63
CA PRO A 300 -38.70 -29.97 -9.33
C PRO A 300 -38.59 -28.79 -8.35
N ALA A 301 -37.48 -28.04 -8.41
CA ALA A 301 -37.33 -26.81 -7.62
C ALA A 301 -37.80 -25.59 -8.44
N PHE A 302 -38.97 -25.05 -8.10
CA PHE A 302 -39.52 -23.80 -8.68
C PHE A 302 -38.85 -22.52 -8.14
N SER A 303 -37.76 -22.64 -7.38
CA SER A 303 -36.86 -21.53 -7.05
C SER A 303 -35.45 -22.07 -6.86
N THR A 304 -34.63 -22.01 -7.91
CA THR A 304 -33.20 -22.34 -7.77
C THR A 304 -32.55 -21.16 -7.08
N SER A 305 -32.19 -21.31 -5.80
CA SER A 305 -31.45 -20.28 -5.07
C SER A 305 -30.07 -20.09 -5.71
N PRO A 306 -29.51 -18.87 -5.67
CA PRO A 306 -28.15 -18.64 -6.14
C PRO A 306 -27.19 -19.56 -5.40
N HIS A 307 -26.21 -20.08 -6.12
CA HIS A 307 -25.21 -20.96 -5.54
C HIS A 307 -24.36 -20.20 -4.50
N GLU A 308 -23.87 -20.91 -3.49
CA GLU A 308 -23.07 -20.34 -2.39
C GLU A 308 -21.87 -19.46 -2.85
N TYR A 309 -21.27 -19.75 -4.01
CA TYR A 309 -20.17 -18.92 -4.52
C TYR A 309 -20.66 -17.54 -5.00
N ILE A 310 -21.88 -17.44 -5.54
CA ILE A 310 -22.50 -16.16 -5.92
C ILE A 310 -22.85 -15.35 -4.68
N THR A 311 -23.44 -15.98 -3.66
CA THR A 311 -23.78 -15.29 -2.42
C THR A 311 -22.52 -14.83 -1.68
N THR A 312 -21.46 -15.64 -1.66
CA THR A 312 -20.14 -15.28 -1.12
C THR A 312 -19.51 -14.13 -1.92
N THR A 313 -19.54 -14.19 -3.25
CA THR A 313 -19.03 -13.12 -4.13
C THR A 313 -19.80 -11.82 -3.91
N GLY A 314 -21.12 -11.88 -3.78
CA GLY A 314 -21.96 -10.72 -3.47
C GLY A 314 -21.63 -10.10 -2.11
N GLN A 315 -21.39 -10.91 -1.07
CA GLN A 315 -20.95 -10.42 0.23
C GLN A 315 -19.55 -9.80 0.19
N GLU A 316 -18.60 -10.40 -0.53
CA GLU A 316 -17.25 -9.84 -0.70
C GLU A 316 -17.29 -8.51 -1.47
N LEU A 317 -18.12 -8.39 -2.51
CA LEU A 317 -18.35 -7.14 -3.23
C LEU A 317 -18.95 -6.08 -2.32
N LEU A 318 -19.96 -6.42 -1.52
CA LEU A 318 -20.56 -5.49 -0.57
C LEU A 318 -19.53 -4.98 0.45
N GLN A 319 -18.72 -5.87 1.01
CA GLN A 319 -17.64 -5.49 1.93
C GLN A 319 -16.58 -4.61 1.25
N LEU A 320 -16.23 -4.91 0.00
CA LEU A 320 -15.32 -4.10 -0.80
C LEU A 320 -15.88 -2.70 -1.03
N PHE A 321 -17.17 -2.59 -1.37
CA PHE A 321 -17.84 -1.31 -1.61
C PHE A 321 -17.97 -0.47 -0.35
N HIS A 322 -18.30 -1.06 0.81
CA HIS A 322 -18.28 -0.31 2.07
C HIS A 322 -16.89 0.22 2.43
N ARG A 323 -15.82 -0.53 2.12
CA ARG A 323 -14.46 -0.02 2.31
C ARG A 323 -14.15 1.11 1.34
N TRP A 324 -14.55 0.96 0.08
CA TRP A 324 -14.39 2.00 -0.95
C TRP A 324 -15.11 3.29 -0.63
N GLU A 325 -16.34 3.21 -0.12
CA GLU A 325 -17.08 4.36 0.36
C GLU A 325 -16.24 5.17 1.36
N GLN A 326 -15.60 4.51 2.33
CA GLN A 326 -14.69 5.17 3.29
C GLN A 326 -13.47 5.80 2.63
N PHE A 327 -12.93 5.20 1.57
CA PHE A 327 -11.75 5.72 0.88
C PHE A 327 -12.05 6.92 -0.02
N PHE A 328 -13.23 6.99 -0.62
CA PHE A 328 -13.64 8.15 -1.42
C PHE A 328 -14.09 9.35 -0.56
N LEU A 329 -14.10 9.21 0.77
CA LEU A 329 -14.15 10.34 1.70
C LEU A 329 -12.80 11.06 1.84
N ASP A 330 -11.68 10.44 1.44
CA ASP A 330 -10.37 11.10 1.44
C ASP A 330 -10.22 11.96 0.17
N ASP A 331 -10.23 13.28 0.36
CA ASP A 331 -10.08 14.27 -0.72
C ASP A 331 -8.84 14.01 -1.59
N ASN A 332 -7.75 13.47 -1.03
CA ASN A 332 -6.55 13.16 -1.79
C ASN A 332 -6.78 11.99 -2.75
N VAL A 333 -7.58 10.99 -2.37
CA VAL A 333 -7.97 9.87 -3.24
C VAL A 333 -8.84 10.39 -4.37
N VAL A 334 -9.86 11.20 -4.05
CA VAL A 334 -10.73 11.82 -5.05
C VAL A 334 -9.91 12.67 -6.03
N HIS A 335 -8.97 13.46 -5.51
CA HIS A 335 -8.08 14.29 -6.32
C HIS A 335 -7.16 13.45 -7.21
N SER A 336 -6.61 12.36 -6.70
CA SER A 336 -5.80 11.40 -7.45
C SER A 336 -6.55 10.88 -8.68
N PHE A 337 -7.79 10.43 -8.51
CA PHE A 337 -8.64 9.95 -9.60
C PHE A 337 -9.09 11.07 -10.53
N TYR A 338 -9.43 12.26 -10.01
CA TYR A 338 -9.74 13.44 -10.81
C TYR A 338 -8.66 13.71 -11.86
N ILE A 339 -7.40 13.69 -11.42
CA ILE A 339 -6.25 13.92 -12.29
C ILE A 339 -6.06 12.77 -13.26
N ALA A 340 -6.12 11.52 -12.78
CA ALA A 340 -5.89 10.34 -13.62
C ALA A 340 -6.89 10.27 -14.78
N LEU A 341 -8.17 10.51 -14.48
CA LEU A 341 -9.31 10.45 -15.39
C LEU A 341 -9.53 11.76 -16.17
N LYS A 342 -8.84 12.84 -15.79
CA LYS A 342 -8.99 14.19 -16.38
C LYS A 342 -10.45 14.69 -16.38
N LYS A 343 -11.25 14.29 -15.39
CA LYS A 343 -12.66 14.66 -15.27
C LYS A 343 -13.00 14.85 -13.81
N LYS A 344 -13.63 16.00 -13.49
CA LYS A 344 -14.05 16.33 -12.13
C LYS A 344 -15.22 15.45 -11.73
N PHE A 345 -15.06 14.78 -10.60
CA PHE A 345 -16.09 13.99 -9.95
C PHE A 345 -16.17 14.46 -8.51
N GLU A 346 -17.37 14.47 -7.96
CA GLU A 346 -17.53 14.44 -6.50
C GLU A 346 -17.23 13.02 -5.99
N GLY A 347 -16.88 12.87 -4.71
CA GLY A 347 -16.52 11.57 -4.13
C GLY A 347 -17.60 10.50 -4.36
N ASP A 348 -18.87 10.86 -4.24
CA ASP A 348 -20.02 9.97 -4.48
C ASP A 348 -20.17 9.57 -5.96
N GLU A 349 -19.96 10.52 -6.89
CA GLU A 349 -20.00 10.21 -8.33
C GLU A 349 -18.85 9.28 -8.74
N LEU A 350 -17.66 9.50 -8.18
CA LEU A 350 -16.49 8.68 -8.43
C LEU A 350 -16.67 7.28 -7.84
N PHE A 351 -17.22 7.19 -6.63
CA PHE A 351 -17.57 5.93 -5.99
C PHE A 351 -18.54 5.12 -6.87
N LYS A 352 -19.69 5.70 -7.25
CA LYS A 352 -20.68 5.04 -8.13
C LYS A 352 -20.08 4.54 -9.43
N LYS A 353 -19.25 5.35 -10.07
CA LYS A 353 -18.54 4.96 -11.29
C LYS A 353 -17.59 3.78 -11.04
N THR A 354 -16.80 3.86 -9.99
CA THR A 354 -15.78 2.85 -9.65
C THR A 354 -16.45 1.52 -9.32
N VAL A 355 -17.55 1.56 -8.57
CA VAL A 355 -18.42 0.43 -8.27
C VAL A 355 -19.00 -0.18 -9.55
N ALA A 356 -19.54 0.64 -10.45
CA ALA A 356 -20.04 0.19 -11.74
C ALA A 356 -18.95 -0.50 -12.58
N ASP A 357 -17.75 0.07 -12.64
CA ASP A 357 -16.64 -0.46 -13.42
C ASP A 357 -16.17 -1.84 -12.89
N VAL A 358 -16.12 -2.00 -11.56
CA VAL A 358 -15.80 -3.31 -10.94
C VAL A 358 -16.92 -4.31 -11.13
N ALA A 359 -18.18 -3.93 -10.88
CA ALA A 359 -19.33 -4.81 -11.06
C ALA A 359 -19.42 -5.32 -12.50
N ASN A 360 -19.27 -4.43 -13.49
CA ASN A 360 -19.25 -4.80 -14.90
C ASN A 360 -18.08 -5.73 -15.24
N SER A 361 -16.91 -5.51 -14.66
CA SER A 361 -15.74 -6.39 -14.87
C SER A 361 -15.96 -7.79 -14.28
N VAL A 362 -16.59 -7.88 -13.10
CA VAL A 362 -16.94 -9.15 -12.47
C VAL A 362 -18.01 -9.88 -13.30
N ILE A 363 -19.06 -9.18 -13.75
CA ILE A 363 -20.09 -9.74 -14.63
C ILE A 363 -19.47 -10.26 -15.93
N ALA A 364 -18.61 -9.47 -16.59
CA ALA A 364 -17.94 -9.87 -17.82
C ALA A 364 -17.09 -11.12 -17.62
N SER A 365 -16.32 -11.18 -16.51
CA SER A 365 -15.53 -12.36 -16.17
C SER A 365 -16.40 -13.57 -15.86
N PHE A 366 -17.53 -13.38 -15.18
CA PHE A 366 -18.50 -14.43 -14.90
C PHE A 366 -19.06 -15.02 -16.20
N VAL A 367 -19.58 -14.19 -17.09
CA VAL A 367 -20.15 -14.62 -18.38
C VAL A 367 -19.09 -15.34 -19.23
N SER A 368 -17.88 -14.79 -19.30
CA SER A 368 -16.76 -15.44 -20.00
C SER A 368 -16.38 -16.78 -19.37
N SER A 369 -16.48 -16.90 -18.05
CA SER A 369 -16.20 -18.14 -17.34
C SER A 369 -17.32 -19.15 -17.57
N VAL A 370 -18.60 -18.77 -17.59
CA VAL A 370 -19.70 -19.71 -17.89
C VAL A 370 -19.54 -20.29 -19.30
N GLY A 371 -19.18 -19.49 -20.31
CA GLY A 371 -19.06 -19.96 -21.69
C GLY A 371 -20.41 -20.29 -22.32
N ASP A 372 -20.46 -21.30 -23.20
CA ASP A 372 -21.69 -21.67 -23.91
C ASP A 372 -22.64 -22.51 -23.03
N PRO A 373 -23.82 -21.99 -22.65
CA PRO A 373 -24.76 -22.71 -21.79
C PRO A 373 -25.33 -23.98 -22.42
N SER A 374 -25.29 -24.10 -23.76
CA SER A 374 -25.79 -25.28 -24.47
C SER A 374 -24.93 -26.53 -24.27
N SER A 375 -23.70 -26.35 -23.77
CA SER A 375 -22.76 -27.44 -23.46
C SER A 375 -23.01 -28.11 -22.10
N PHE A 376 -23.92 -27.57 -21.27
CA PHE A 376 -24.19 -28.06 -19.92
C PHE A 376 -25.43 -28.95 -19.82
N SER A 377 -25.53 -29.72 -18.74
CA SER A 377 -26.76 -30.42 -18.39
C SER A 377 -27.89 -29.42 -18.10
N LYS A 378 -29.14 -29.85 -18.31
CA LYS A 378 -30.32 -28.98 -18.14
C LYS A 378 -30.41 -28.37 -16.73
N ASP A 379 -29.97 -29.11 -15.71
CA ASP A 379 -30.00 -28.65 -14.31
C ASP A 379 -28.87 -27.65 -14.03
N LEU A 380 -27.67 -27.88 -14.58
CA LEU A 380 -26.54 -26.96 -14.46
C LEU A 380 -26.77 -25.66 -15.23
N ALA A 381 -27.39 -25.73 -16.42
CA ALA A 381 -27.77 -24.57 -17.21
C ALA A 381 -28.81 -23.70 -16.48
N LYS A 382 -29.79 -24.32 -15.81
CA LYS A 382 -30.76 -23.62 -14.96
C LYS A 382 -30.10 -22.94 -13.76
N GLN A 383 -29.15 -23.62 -13.11
CA GLN A 383 -28.40 -23.05 -11.98
C GLN A 383 -27.58 -21.82 -12.45
N PHE A 384 -26.82 -21.93 -13.54
CA PHE A 384 -26.07 -20.80 -14.08
C PHE A 384 -26.97 -19.65 -14.52
N TYR A 385 -28.18 -19.92 -15.02
CA TYR A 385 -29.16 -18.88 -15.33
C TYR A 385 -29.61 -18.12 -14.08
N ALA A 386 -29.93 -18.83 -12.98
CA ALA A 386 -30.27 -18.21 -11.71
C ALA A 386 -29.09 -17.41 -11.13
N ASP A 387 -27.88 -17.96 -11.19
CA ASP A 387 -26.65 -17.30 -10.77
C ASP A 387 -26.34 -16.05 -11.59
N THR A 388 -26.61 -16.09 -12.90
CA THR A 388 -26.49 -14.93 -13.80
C THR A 388 -27.46 -13.83 -13.36
N ALA A 389 -28.74 -14.16 -13.16
CA ALA A 389 -29.76 -13.20 -12.77
C ALA A 389 -29.41 -12.49 -11.46
N VAL A 390 -28.98 -13.24 -10.43
CA VAL A 390 -28.54 -12.66 -9.15
C VAL A 390 -27.27 -11.82 -9.31
N THR A 391 -26.32 -12.24 -10.15
CA THR A 391 -25.10 -11.45 -10.41
C THR A 391 -25.43 -10.11 -11.09
N PHE A 392 -26.39 -10.09 -12.02
CA PHE A 392 -26.89 -8.86 -12.63
C PHE A 392 -27.67 -7.98 -11.65
N GLU A 393 -28.52 -8.56 -10.80
CA GLU A 393 -29.23 -7.82 -9.75
C GLU A 393 -28.26 -7.18 -8.74
N LEU A 394 -27.19 -7.89 -8.37
CA LEU A 394 -26.11 -7.32 -7.55
C LEU A 394 -25.50 -6.13 -8.29
N GLY A 395 -25.10 -6.29 -9.55
CA GLY A 395 -24.53 -5.20 -10.35
C GLY A 395 -25.43 -3.97 -10.45
N ILE A 396 -26.74 -4.18 -10.65
CA ILE A 396 -27.75 -3.10 -10.75
C ILE A 396 -28.01 -2.44 -9.40
N SER A 397 -28.04 -3.19 -8.30
CA SER A 397 -28.29 -2.64 -6.96
C SER A 397 -27.20 -1.69 -6.47
N PHE A 398 -26.03 -1.72 -7.12
CA PHE A 398 -24.88 -0.91 -6.78
C PHE A 398 -24.60 0.26 -7.75
N THR A 399 -25.37 0.39 -8.83
CA THR A 399 -25.30 1.48 -9.82
C THR A 399 -26.53 2.37 -9.77
#